data_AF-A0A3D6A247-F1
#
_entry.id   AF-A0A3D6A247-F1
#
_cell.length_a   1.000
_cell.length_b   1.000
_cell.length_c   1.000
_cell.angle_alpha   90.00
_cell.angle_beta   90.00
_cell.angle_gamma   90.00
#
_symmetry.space_group_name_H-M   'P 1'
#
loop_
_entity.id
_entity.type
_entity.pdbx_description
1 polymer ?
#
loop_
_entity_poly.entity_id
_entity_poly.type
_entity_poly.pdbx_seq_one_letter_code
_entity_poly.pdbx_strand_id
1 'polypeptide(L)'
;NKLADTTIAVAVKTGAGGKLFGSVTANQILEKLEEKGFKLDKRHFTNFKPVKELGQIPVSISLNKEVSVEIKLEVVSENPIEEAE
;
A
#
# COMPACT_ATOMS: atom_id res chain seq x y z
N ASN A 1 -6.74 18.11 -4.36
CA ASN A 1 -7.24 16.86 -3.75
C ASN A 1 -6.17 16.24 -2.87
N LYS A 2 -6.18 16.47 -1.55
CA LYS A 2 -5.11 16.03 -0.62
C LYS A 2 -4.88 14.51 -0.60
N LEU A 3 -5.88 13.72 -1.00
CA LEU A 3 -5.82 12.27 -1.00
C LEU A 3 -4.99 11.71 -2.17
N ALA A 4 -4.97 12.37 -3.33
CA ALA A 4 -4.28 11.89 -4.54
C ALA A 4 -2.74 12.01 -4.45
N ASP A 5 -2.25 13.04 -3.77
CA ASP A 5 -0.82 13.23 -3.52
C ASP A 5 -0.32 12.45 -2.29
N THR A 6 -1.21 11.74 -1.60
CA THR A 6 -0.84 10.98 -0.41
C THR A 6 -0.18 9.67 -0.81
N THR A 7 1.13 9.57 -0.58
CA THR A 7 1.87 8.32 -0.65
C THR A 7 1.80 7.61 0.71
N ILE A 8 1.53 6.30 0.69
CA ILE A 8 1.51 5.44 1.87
C ILE A 8 2.69 4.49 1.75
N ALA A 9 3.67 4.62 2.63
CA ALA A 9 4.77 3.67 2.74
C ALA A 9 4.43 2.61 3.80
N VAL A 10 4.57 1.34 3.44
CA VAL A 10 4.37 0.20 4.34
C VAL A 10 5.68 -0.58 4.40
N ALA A 11 6.33 -0.52 5.56
CA ALA A 11 7.51 -1.33 5.84
C ALA A 11 7.10 -2.75 6.20
N VAL A 12 7.69 -3.73 5.54
CA VAL A 12 7.36 -5.15 5.69
C VAL A 12 8.62 -5.99 5.65
N LYS A 13 8.60 -7.08 6.41
CA LYS A 13 9.70 -8.05 6.40
C LYS A 13 9.70 -8.83 5.09
N THR A 14 10.84 -8.80 4.42
CA THR A 14 11.10 -9.49 3.15
C THR A 14 11.97 -10.70 3.41
N GLY A 15 11.65 -11.81 2.76
CA GLY A 15 12.49 -13.00 2.76
C GLY A 15 13.63 -12.90 1.76
N ALA A 16 14.50 -13.92 1.78
CA ALA A 16 15.58 -14.07 0.82
C ALA A 16 15.03 -14.10 -0.62
N GLY A 17 15.64 -13.31 -1.51
CA GLY A 17 15.26 -13.23 -2.93
C GLY A 17 14.15 -12.22 -3.26
N GLY A 18 13.91 -11.21 -2.42
CA GLY A 18 13.01 -10.08 -2.73
C GLY A 18 11.52 -10.39 -2.61
N LYS A 19 11.14 -11.58 -2.15
CA LYS A 19 9.74 -11.95 -1.88
C LYS A 19 9.34 -11.49 -0.49
N LEU A 20 8.14 -10.91 -0.35
CA LEU A 20 7.60 -10.55 0.95
C LEU A 20 7.34 -11.81 1.80
N PHE A 21 7.74 -11.77 3.08
CA PHE A 21 7.44 -12.85 4.04
C PHE A 21 5.95 -12.91 4.37
N GLY A 22 5.24 -11.80 4.15
CA GLY A 22 3.79 -11.68 4.26
C GLY A 22 3.15 -11.12 2.98
N SER A 23 1.94 -10.59 3.11
CA SER A 23 1.30 -9.84 2.04
C SER A 23 0.82 -8.51 2.58
N VAL A 24 1.05 -7.42 1.84
CA VAL A 24 0.39 -6.16 2.16
C VAL A 24 -1.06 -6.32 1.73
N THR A 25 -1.96 -6.18 2.69
CA THR A 25 -3.40 -6.28 2.49
C THR A 25 -4.04 -4.91 2.62
N ALA A 26 -5.27 -4.76 2.14
CA ALA A 26 -6.00 -3.51 2.22
C ALA A 26 -6.14 -3.02 3.67
N ASN A 27 -6.18 -3.94 4.66
CA ASN A 27 -6.20 -3.57 6.08
C ASN A 27 -5.02 -2.69 6.48
N GLN A 28 -3.79 -3.05 6.11
CA GLN A 28 -2.62 -2.25 6.48
C GLN A 28 -2.65 -0.85 5.84
N ILE A 29 -3.16 -0.76 4.63
CA ILE A 29 -3.32 0.53 3.93
C ILE A 29 -4.41 1.35 4.62
N LEU A 30 -5.51 0.71 5.01
CA LEU A 30 -6.60 1.34 5.74
C LEU A 30 -6.15 1.87 7.10
N GLU A 31 -5.36 1.11 7.85
CA GLU A 31 -4.78 1.57 9.11
C GLU A 31 -3.91 2.82 8.88
N LYS A 32 -3.02 2.79 7.88
CA LYS A 32 -2.17 3.95 7.53
C LYS A 32 -2.96 5.16 7.05
N LEU A 33 -4.06 4.94 6.34
CA LEU A 33 -4.97 6.00 5.90
C LEU A 33 -5.76 6.57 7.07
N GLU A 34 -6.23 5.72 7.98
CA GLU A 34 -6.94 6.11 9.20
C GLU A 34 -6.03 6.90 10.15
N GLU A 35 -4.76 6.51 10.30
CA GLU A 35 -3.73 7.29 11.01
C GLU A 35 -3.54 8.70 10.42
N LYS A 36 -3.71 8.85 9.10
CA LYS A 36 -3.69 10.15 8.41
C LYS A 36 -5.03 10.91 8.48
N GLY A 37 -6.05 10.34 9.12
CA GLY A 37 -7.39 10.92 9.26
C GLY A 37 -8.36 10.59 8.12
N PHE A 38 -8.01 9.62 7.27
CA PHE A 38 -8.87 9.17 6.16
C PHE A 38 -9.53 7.84 6.50
N LYS A 39 -10.81 7.90 6.89
CA LYS A 39 -11.64 6.70 7.05
C LYS A 39 -12.09 6.18 5.69
N LEU A 40 -11.52 5.05 5.29
CA LEU A 40 -11.89 4.32 4.08
C LEU A 40 -12.26 2.89 4.45
N ASP A 41 -13.02 2.24 3.57
CA ASP A 41 -13.35 0.81 3.70
C ASP A 41 -12.77 0.02 2.53
N LYS A 42 -12.56 -1.28 2.73
CA LYS A 42 -12.14 -2.24 1.68
C LYS A 42 -13.02 -2.18 0.43
N ARG A 43 -14.29 -1.79 0.58
CA ARG A 43 -15.27 -1.65 -0.51
C ARG A 43 -14.96 -0.51 -1.48
N HIS A 44 -14.22 0.51 -1.02
CA HIS A 44 -13.81 1.64 -1.85
C HIS A 44 -12.59 1.30 -2.72
N PHE A 45 -11.88 0.22 -2.41
CA PHE A 45 -10.75 -0.23 -3.22
C PHE A 45 -11.27 -1.00 -4.43
N THR A 46 -11.20 -0.36 -5.59
CA THR A 46 -11.72 -0.94 -6.84
C THR A 46 -10.72 -1.92 -7.45
N ASN A 47 -9.42 -1.74 -7.22
CA ASN A 47 -8.35 -2.52 -7.84
C ASN A 47 -7.29 -3.04 -6.84
N PHE A 48 -7.68 -3.24 -5.58
CA PHE A 48 -6.72 -3.72 -4.59
C PHE A 48 -6.44 -5.22 -4.74
N LYS A 49 -5.17 -5.56 -4.97
CA LYS A 49 -4.66 -6.92 -4.94
C LYS A 49 -3.63 -7.05 -3.81
N PRO A 50 -3.62 -8.16 -3.06
CA PRO A 50 -2.63 -8.38 -2.02
C PRO A 50 -1.24 -8.40 -2.64
N VAL A 51 -0.38 -7.50 -2.17
CA VAL A 51 0.97 -7.31 -2.70
C VAL A 51 1.91 -8.27 -1.99
N LYS A 52 2.68 -9.02 -2.78
CA LYS A 52 3.70 -9.99 -2.30
C LYS A 52 5.12 -9.63 -2.75
N GLU A 53 5.29 -8.45 -3.34
CA GLU A 53 6.53 -7.96 -3.91
C GLU A 53 6.81 -6.54 -3.42
N LEU A 54 8.09 -6.20 -3.30
CA LEU A 54 8.53 -4.85 -2.99
C LEU A 54 8.33 -3.93 -4.19
N GLY A 55 8.05 -2.66 -3.90
CA GLY A 55 7.95 -1.63 -4.93
C GLY A 55 6.76 -0.69 -4.75
N GLN A 56 6.58 0.18 -5.74
CA GLN A 56 5.52 1.17 -5.78
C GLN A 56 4.35 0.65 -6.61
N ILE A 57 3.17 0.61 -6.01
CA ILE A 57 1.96 0.09 -6.61
C ILE A 57 0.88 1.17 -6.52
N PRO A 58 0.30 1.58 -7.66
CA PRO A 58 -0.83 2.50 -7.65
C PRO A 58 -2.08 1.78 -7.17
N VAL A 59 -2.79 2.39 -6.23
CA VAL A 59 -4.04 1.88 -5.68
C VAL A 59 -5.14 2.90 -5.92
N SER A 60 -6.11 2.54 -6.75
CA SER A 60 -7.28 3.38 -7.02
C SER A 60 -8.36 3.14 -5.97
N ILE A 61 -8.83 4.22 -5.38
CA ILE A 61 -9.86 4.29 -4.35
C ILE A 61 -10.99 5.15 -4.85
N SER A 62 -12.18 4.58 -4.97
CA SER A 62 -13.40 5.30 -5.32
C SER A 62 -14.16 5.64 -4.05
N LEU A 63 -14.19 6.91 -3.66
CA LEU A 63 -14.98 7.35 -2.49
C LEU A 63 -16.47 7.42 -2.84
N ASN A 64 -16.79 7.93 -4.03
CA ASN A 64 -18.15 8.17 -4.50
C ASN A 64 -18.23 7.94 -6.02
N LYS A 65 -19.45 7.88 -6.59
CA LYS A 65 -19.65 7.70 -8.04
C LYS A 65 -18.97 8.76 -8.92
N GLU A 66 -18.67 9.94 -8.37
CA GLU A 66 -18.00 11.05 -9.08
C GLU A 66 -16.53 11.25 -8.67
N VAL A 67 -16.07 10.61 -7.57
CA VAL A 67 -14.74 10.88 -7.01
C VAL A 67 -13.94 9.59 -6.88
N SER A 68 -12.97 9.43 -7.78
CA SER A 68 -11.93 8.41 -7.71
C SER A 68 -10.58 9.06 -7.49
N VAL A 69 -9.78 8.46 -6.62
CA VAL A 69 -8.46 8.93 -6.21
C VAL A 69 -7.47 7.79 -6.39
N GLU A 70 -6.34 8.05 -7.02
CA GLU A 70 -5.19 7.15 -6.99
C GLU A 70 -4.25 7.53 -5.87
N ILE A 71 -3.89 6.55 -5.05
CA ILE A 71 -2.83 6.69 -4.03
C ILE A 71 -1.65 5.81 -4.43
N LYS A 72 -0.44 6.24 -4.11
CA LYS A 72 0.77 5.43 -4.29
C LYS A 72 1.04 4.64 -3.02
N LEU A 73 0.96 3.32 -3.12
CA LEU A 73 1.40 2.41 -2.08
C LEU A 73 2.86 2.05 -2.34
N GLU A 74 3.75 2.42 -1.42
CA GLU A 74 5.15 2.05 -1.47
C GLU A 74 5.42 0.95 -0.46
N VAL A 75 5.84 -0.21 -0.94
CA VAL A 75 6.17 -1.36 -0.10
C VAL A 75 7.68 -1.44 0.04
N VAL A 76 8.17 -1.17 1.25
CA VAL A 76 9.60 -1.11 1.56
C VAL A 76 10.01 -2.26 2.47
N SER A 77 11.23 -2.76 2.28
CA SER A 77 11.84 -3.79 3.11
C SER A 77 12.21 -3.20 4.46
N GLU A 78 11.72 -3.78 5.56
CA GLU A 78 12.22 -3.43 6.90
C GLU A 78 13.55 -4.14 7.23
N ASN A 79 13.83 -5.25 6.56
CA ASN A 79 15.11 -5.95 6.71
C ASN A 79 16.12 -5.35 5.73
N PRO A 80 17.41 -5.17 6.10
CA PRO A 80 18.43 -4.87 5.11
C PRO A 80 18.40 -6.01 4.08
N ILE A 81 18.11 -5.65 2.84
CA ILE A 81 18.42 -6.47 1.69
C ILE A 81 19.94 -6.51 1.67
N GLU A 82 20.51 -7.56 2.25
CA GLU A 82 21.90 -7.91 2.01
C GLU A 82 22.00 -8.18 0.51
N GLU A 83 22.53 -7.21 -0.23
CA GLU A 83 23.11 -7.43 -1.55
C GLU A 83 24.17 -8.51 -1.35
N ALA A 84 23.84 -9.73 -1.78
CA ALA A 84 24.85 -10.76 -1.95
C ALA A 84 25.77 -10.30 -3.08
N GLU A 85 26.99 -9.88 -2.70
CA GLU A 85 28.13 -9.77 -3.61
C GLU A 85 28.43 -11.09 -4.32
#